data_AF-A0A1V5NLB0-F1
#
_entry.id   AF-A0A1V5NLB0-F1
#
_cell.length_a   1.000
_cell.length_b   1.000
_cell.length_c   1.000
_cell.angle_alpha   90.00
_cell.angle_beta   90.00
_cell.angle_gamma   90.00
#
_symmetry.space_group_name_H-M   'P 1'
#
loop_
_entity.id
_entity.type
_entity.pdbx_description
1 polymer ?
#
loop_
_entity_poly.entity_id
_entity_poly.type
_entity_poly.pdbx_seq_one_letter_code
_entity_poly.pdbx_strand_id
1 'polypeptide(L)'
;MSLWNRLTSSFSGAPFFSPRGFFDRAVMLLLLFAVCHLAGLREYTCIISGTSPTGDPADTAASMLGIAYFATYSLALLVAPIFAIAAVLLKLVGGGVADR
;
A
#
# COMPACT_ATOMS: atom_id res chain seq x y z
N MET A 1 22.37 16.06 8.25
CA MET A 1 21.47 14.91 8.54
C MET A 1 20.46 14.82 7.42
N SER A 2 20.42 13.67 6.76
CA SER A 2 20.16 13.52 5.33
C SER A 2 18.68 13.57 4.95
N LEU A 3 18.39 14.14 3.77
CA LEU A 3 17.09 14.04 3.08
C LEU A 3 16.56 12.60 3.03
N TRP A 4 17.48 11.64 2.98
CA TRP A 4 17.23 10.21 3.08
C TRP A 4 16.53 9.78 4.37
N ASN A 5 16.80 10.38 5.53
CA ASN A 5 16.09 10.06 6.77
C ASN A 5 14.63 10.55 6.75
N ARG A 6 14.33 11.64 6.03
CA ARG A 6 12.95 12.13 5.85
C ARG A 6 12.15 11.29 4.86
N LEU A 7 12.81 10.76 3.82
CA LEU A 7 12.19 9.86 2.86
C LEU A 7 12.01 8.43 3.41
N THR A 8 12.84 8.01 4.36
CA THR A 8 12.84 6.64 4.90
C THR A 8 12.14 6.49 6.25
N SER A 9 11.86 7.59 6.96
CA SER A 9 11.08 7.55 8.20
C SER A 9 9.65 7.11 7.92
N SER A 10 9.21 6.03 8.55
CA SER A 10 7.78 5.69 8.62
C SER A 10 7.00 6.79 9.36
N PHE A 11 5.66 6.77 9.32
CA PHE A 11 4.83 7.70 10.09
C PHE A 11 5.18 7.75 11.59
N SER A 12 5.71 6.66 12.16
CA SER A 12 6.17 6.59 13.55
C SER A 12 7.64 6.98 13.79
N GLY A 13 8.40 7.36 12.76
CA GLY A 13 9.84 7.57 12.85
C GLY A 13 10.67 6.28 12.91
N ALA A 14 10.03 5.11 12.83
CA ALA A 14 10.72 3.83 12.79
C ALA A 14 11.55 3.66 11.49
N PRO A 15 12.74 3.00 11.57
CA PRO A 15 13.54 2.68 10.39
C PRO A 15 12.75 1.87 9.36
N PHE A 16 13.14 1.98 8.08
CA PHE A 16 12.47 1.29 6.98
C PHE A 16 12.36 -0.23 7.20
N PHE A 17 13.49 -0.86 7.51
CA PHE A 17 13.60 -2.29 7.80
C PHE A 17 13.51 -2.56 9.31
N SER A 18 12.35 -2.31 9.90
CA SER A 18 12.06 -2.62 11.30
C SER A 18 10.67 -3.24 11.43
N PRO A 19 10.39 -4.03 12.48
CA PRO A 19 9.06 -4.62 12.67
C PRO A 19 7.94 -3.57 12.66
N ARG A 20 8.16 -2.45 13.36
CA ARG A 20 7.22 -1.32 13.39
C ARG A 20 7.13 -0.63 12.02
N GLY A 21 8.26 -0.40 11.35
CA GLY A 21 8.26 0.21 10.02
C GLY A 21 7.49 -0.59 8.97
N PHE A 22 7.59 -1.92 8.99
CA PHE A 22 6.80 -2.76 8.09
C PHE A 22 5.31 -2.74 8.43
N PHE A 23 4.96 -2.84 9.72
CA PHE A 23 3.57 -2.80 10.16
C PHE A 23 2.89 -1.48 9.81
N ASP A 24 3.52 -0.33 10.10
CA ASP A 24 2.96 0.99 9.78
C ASP A 24 2.67 1.15 8.29
N ARG A 25 3.56 0.64 7.42
CA ARG A 25 3.38 0.69 5.97
C ARG A 25 2.25 -0.24 5.51
N ALA A 26 2.12 -1.42 6.10
CA ALA A 26 0.99 -2.31 5.83
C ALA A 26 -0.34 -1.60 6.14
N VAL A 27 -0.43 -0.96 7.31
CA VAL A 27 -1.60 -0.17 7.72
C VAL A 27 -1.83 1.01 6.77
N MET A 28 -0.79 1.76 6.39
CA MET A 28 -0.89 2.88 5.46
C MET A 28 -1.44 2.46 4.10
N LEU A 29 -0.96 1.33 3.54
CA LEU A 29 -1.45 0.80 2.27
C LEU A 29 -2.92 0.39 2.35
N LEU A 30 -3.33 -0.25 3.45
CA LEU A 30 -4.72 -0.61 3.70
C LEU A 30 -5.61 0.64 3.83
N LEU A 31 -5.15 1.67 4.54
CA LEU A 31 -5.88 2.94 4.67
C LEU A 31 -6.02 3.66 3.34
N LEU A 32 -4.94 3.73 2.54
CA LEU A 32 -4.96 4.33 1.22
C LEU A 32 -5.98 3.62 0.32
N PHE A 33 -5.94 2.30 0.28
CA PHE A 33 -6.92 1.50 -0.46
C PHE A 33 -8.34 1.71 0.07
N ALA A 34 -8.54 1.73 1.40
CA ALA A 34 -9.85 1.95 2.00
C ALA A 34 -10.43 3.32 1.60
N VAL A 35 -9.62 4.39 1.57
CA VAL A 35 -10.05 5.71 1.09
C VAL A 35 -10.50 5.64 -0.37
N CYS A 36 -9.70 5.04 -1.26
CA CYS A 36 -10.07 4.87 -2.67
C CYS A 36 -11.34 4.01 -2.83
N HIS A 37 -11.48 2.95 -2.05
CA HIS A 37 -12.64 2.06 -2.08
C HIS A 37 -13.92 2.76 -1.62
N LEU A 38 -13.86 3.50 -0.51
CA LEU A 38 -14.99 4.24 0.03
C LEU A 38 -15.36 5.45 -0.83
N ALA A 39 -14.39 6.03 -1.54
CA ALA A 39 -14.63 7.08 -2.53
C ALA A 39 -15.27 6.56 -3.84
N GLY A 40 -15.59 5.26 -3.94
CA GLY A 40 -16.32 4.69 -5.08
C GLY A 40 -15.46 4.38 -6.30
N LEU A 41 -14.13 4.54 -6.23
CA LEU A 41 -13.25 4.31 -7.38
C LEU A 41 -13.28 2.86 -7.90
N ARG A 42 -13.84 1.93 -7.13
CA ARG A 42 -14.10 0.55 -7.57
C ARG A 42 -14.92 0.47 -8.85
N GLU A 43 -15.77 1.45 -9.13
CA GLU A 43 -16.60 1.49 -10.35
C GLU A 43 -15.76 1.61 -11.63
N TYR A 44 -14.55 2.16 -11.52
CA TYR A 44 -13.63 2.32 -12.63
C TYR A 44 -12.78 1.06 -12.91
N THR A 45 -13.00 -0.06 -12.21
CA THR A 45 -12.23 -1.30 -12.44
C THR A 45 -12.49 -1.97 -13.78
N CYS A 46 -13.57 -1.61 -14.47
CA CYS A 46 -13.89 -2.14 -15.81
C CYS A 46 -12.78 -1.86 -16.84
N ILE A 47 -11.89 -0.90 -16.58
CA ILE A 47 -10.71 -0.66 -17.42
C ILE A 47 -9.80 -1.89 -17.57
N ILE A 48 -9.82 -2.82 -16.59
CA ILE A 48 -9.03 -4.06 -16.64
C ILE A 48 -9.52 -4.96 -17.78
N SER A 49 -10.81 -4.85 -18.12
CA SER A 49 -11.44 -5.53 -19.25
C SER A 49 -11.40 -4.69 -20.55
N GLY A 50 -10.71 -3.54 -20.53
CA GLY A 50 -10.62 -2.63 -21.68
C GLY A 50 -11.89 -1.82 -21.95
N THR A 51 -12.81 -1.72 -20.98
CA THR A 51 -14.06 -0.96 -21.12
C THR A 51 -14.07 0.30 -20.26
N SER A 52 -14.81 1.32 -20.70
CA SER A 52 -14.92 2.61 -20.01
C SER A 52 -16.18 2.69 -19.15
N PRO A 53 -16.10 3.16 -17.89
CA PRO A 53 -17.27 3.32 -17.04
C PRO A 53 -18.17 4.47 -17.50
N THR A 54 -17.65 5.41 -18.31
CA THR A 54 -18.42 6.52 -18.89
C THR A 54 -18.99 6.21 -20.28
N GLY A 55 -18.65 5.04 -20.84
CA GLY A 55 -19.01 4.65 -22.21
C GLY A 55 -18.15 5.31 -23.29
N ASP A 56 -17.32 6.31 -22.95
CA ASP A 56 -16.32 6.92 -23.83
C ASP A 56 -14.95 6.26 -23.61
N PRO A 57 -14.40 5.53 -24.60
CA PRO A 57 -13.08 4.91 -24.51
C PRO A 57 -11.93 5.92 -24.40
N ALA A 58 -12.14 7.19 -24.79
CA ALA A 58 -11.13 8.24 -24.73
C ALA A 58 -11.12 9.01 -23.40
N ASP A 59 -12.00 8.65 -22.45
CA ASP A 59 -12.05 9.29 -21.13
C ASP A 59 -10.81 8.93 -20.30
N THR A 60 -9.82 9.81 -20.42
CA THR A 60 -8.52 9.67 -19.77
C THR A 60 -8.66 9.79 -18.25
N ALA A 61 -9.58 10.61 -17.75
CA ALA A 61 -9.78 10.80 -16.32
C ALA A 61 -10.34 9.51 -15.68
N ALA A 62 -11.36 8.91 -16.31
CA ALA A 62 -11.91 7.63 -15.88
C ALA A 62 -10.84 6.52 -15.89
N SER A 63 -10.01 6.49 -16.93
CA SER A 63 -8.89 5.54 -17.03
C SER A 63 -7.86 5.73 -15.91
N MET A 64 -7.46 6.97 -15.62
CA MET A 64 -6.50 7.26 -14.54
C MET A 64 -7.05 6.87 -13.16
N LEU A 65 -8.34 7.11 -12.90
CA LEU A 65 -9.00 6.71 -11.64
C LEU A 65 -9.03 5.19 -11.48
N GLY A 66 -9.36 4.45 -12.54
CA GLY A 66 -9.32 2.99 -12.54
C GLY A 66 -7.91 2.44 -12.31
N ILE A 67 -6.89 3.03 -12.94
CA ILE A 67 -5.49 2.63 -12.76
C ILE A 67 -5.04 2.90 -11.32
N ALA A 68 -5.37 4.06 -10.77
CA ALA A 68 -5.06 4.41 -9.39
C ALA A 68 -5.73 3.44 -8.39
N TYR A 69 -7.01 3.09 -8.64
CA TYR A 69 -7.71 2.10 -7.82
C TYR A 69 -7.05 0.72 -7.92
N PHE A 70 -6.74 0.26 -9.13
CA PHE A 70 -6.09 -1.04 -9.32
C PHE A 70 -4.71 -1.10 -8.66
N ALA A 71 -3.92 -0.02 -8.75
CA ALA A 71 -2.62 0.08 -8.10
C ALA A 71 -2.75 0.00 -6.57
N THR A 72 -3.64 0.78 -5.97
CA THR A 72 -3.87 0.77 -4.51
C THR A 72 -4.43 -0.57 -4.04
N TYR A 73 -5.36 -1.17 -4.80
CA TYR A 73 -5.86 -2.52 -4.56
C TYR A 73 -4.74 -3.56 -4.58
N SER A 74 -3.88 -3.54 -5.60
CA SER A 74 -2.77 -4.50 -5.73
C SER A 74 -1.76 -4.35 -4.59
N LEU A 75 -1.44 -3.12 -4.19
CA LEU A 75 -0.57 -2.85 -3.04
C LEU A 75 -1.18 -3.34 -1.73
N ALA A 76 -2.48 -3.10 -1.51
CA ALA A 76 -3.17 -3.58 -0.32
C ALA A 76 -3.29 -5.10 -0.28
N LEU A 77 -3.59 -5.74 -1.41
CA LEU A 77 -3.79 -7.18 -1.48
C LEU A 77 -2.47 -7.97 -1.42
N LEU A 78 -1.40 -7.47 -2.03
CA LEU A 78 -0.12 -8.18 -2.12
C LEU A 78 0.89 -7.64 -1.12
N VAL A 79 1.17 -6.33 -1.15
CA VAL A 79 2.29 -5.74 -0.39
C VAL A 79 1.97 -5.62 1.10
N ALA A 80 0.74 -5.22 1.46
CA ALA A 80 0.36 -5.08 2.87
C ALA A 80 0.48 -6.40 3.67
N PRO A 81 -0.04 -7.57 3.21
CA PRO A 81 0.15 -8.82 3.95
C PRO A 81 1.61 -9.26 3.97
N ILE A 82 2.38 -9.03 2.90
CA ILE A 82 3.83 -9.31 2.90
C ILE A 82 4.53 -8.51 4.01
N PHE A 83 4.22 -7.22 4.15
CA PHE A 83 4.79 -6.39 5.21
C PHE A 83 4.31 -6.80 6.60
N ALA A 84 3.05 -7.18 6.77
CA ALA A 84 2.56 -7.70 8.04
C ALA A 84 3.29 -8.99 8.46
N ILE A 85 3.49 -9.93 7.53
CA ILE A 85 4.26 -11.16 7.77
C ILE A 85 5.71 -10.82 8.10
N ALA A 86 6.35 -9.93 7.33
CA ALA A 86 7.73 -9.50 7.58
C ALA A 86 7.89 -8.85 8.97
N ALA A 87 6.92 -8.05 9.40
CA ALA A 87 6.92 -7.44 10.72
C ALA A 87 6.89 -8.48 11.84
N VAL A 88 6.04 -9.50 11.71
CA VAL A 88 5.91 -10.59 12.68
C VAL A 88 7.18 -11.44 12.71
N LEU A 89 7.67 -11.88 11.55
CA LEU A 89 8.89 -12.70 11.47
C LEU A 89 10.09 -11.97 12.06
N LEU A 90 10.29 -10.69 11.72
CA LEU A 90 11.41 -9.92 12.23
C LEU A 90 11.32 -9.69 13.74
N LYS A 91 10.10 -9.56 14.30
CA LYS A 91 9.91 -9.45 15.75
C LYS A 91 10.21 -10.78 16.47
N LEU A 92 9.76 -11.90 15.93
CA LEU A 92 9.95 -13.23 16.54
C LEU A 92 11.41 -13.69 16.43
N VAL A 93 12.01 -13.55 15.25
CA VAL A 93 13.40 -13.96 15.00
C VAL A 93 14.39 -12.98 15.64
N GLY A 94 14.13 -11.67 15.52
CA GLY A 94 14.99 -10.64 16.10
C GLY A 94 14.98 -10.62 17.62
N GLY A 95 13.83 -10.92 18.26
CA GLY A 95 13.74 -11.06 19.72
C GLY A 95 14.59 -12.22 20.24
N GLY A 96 14.61 -13.36 19.54
CA GLY A 96 15.39 -14.54 19.94
C GLY A 96 16.92 -14.40 19.82
N VAL A 97 17.42 -13.34 19.16
CA VAL A 97 18.86 -13.03 19.07
C VAL A 97 19.30 -12.07 20.17
N ALA A 98 18.42 -11.22 20.69
CA ALA A 98 18.75 -10.29 21.77
C ALA A 98 18.77 -10.95 23.16
N ASP A 99 18.12 -12.11 23.30
CA ASP A 99 18.02 -12.89 24.53
C ASP A 99 19.09 -14.00 24.65
N ARG A 100 20.11 -14.00 23.78
CA ARG A 100 21.29 -14.89 23.83
C ARG A 100 22.56 -14.08 23.99
#